data_AF-A0A2I0T8I2-F1
#
_entry.id   AF-A0A2I0T8I2-F1
#
_cell.length_a   1.000
_cell.length_b   1.000
_cell.length_c   1.000
_cell.angle_alpha   90.00
_cell.angle_beta   90.00
_cell.angle_gamma   90.00
#
_symmetry.space_group_name_H-M   'P 1'
#
loop_
_entity.id
_entity.type
_entity.pdbx_description
1 polymer ?
#
loop_
_entity_poly.entity_id
_entity_poly.type
_entity_poly.pdbx_seq_one_letter_code
_entity_poly.pdbx_strand_id
1 'polypeptide(L)'
;MLTLVTLMGIINAISCKGQHSISYTLSRNQTVVVEYTHDKDTDMFQVGRSTESPIDFVVTDTISGSQNNDETQITQSTISRFACRIVCDRSPPYTARIFAAGFDSSKNIFLGWYPIVVVRSIRAADL
;
A
#
# COMPACT_ATOMS: atom_id res chain seq x y z
N MET A 1 -10.32 -2.00 10.96
CA MET A 1 -10.36 -3.47 11.21
C MET A 1 -10.59 -4.17 9.88
N LEU A 2 -9.67 -5.04 9.41
CA LEU A 2 -9.85 -5.82 8.18
C LEU A 2 -10.94 -6.87 8.41
N THR A 3 -12.01 -6.84 7.62
CA THR A 3 -12.97 -7.95 7.58
C THR A 3 -12.52 -8.90 6.48
N LEU A 4 -12.06 -10.10 6.85
CA LEU A 4 -11.67 -11.13 5.89
C LEU A 4 -12.94 -11.69 5.22
N VAL A 5 -13.26 -11.22 4.03
CA VAL A 5 -14.24 -11.90 3.16
C VAL A 5 -13.48 -12.96 2.36
N THR A 6 -13.47 -14.20 2.84
CA THR A 6 -12.93 -15.33 2.07
C THR A 6 -13.90 -15.68 0.94
N LEU A 7 -13.65 -15.17 -0.27
CA LEU A 7 -14.40 -15.57 -1.46
C LEU A 7 -13.76 -16.84 -2.06
N MET A 8 -14.11 -18.02 -1.55
CA MET A 8 -13.87 -19.27 -2.28
C MET A 8 -14.92 -19.42 -3.38
N GLY A 9 -14.47 -19.31 -4.62
CA GLY A 9 -15.19 -19.84 -5.78
C GLY A 9 -16.12 -18.85 -6.49
N ILE A 10 -15.80 -18.64 -7.78
CA ILE A 10 -16.72 -18.27 -8.85
C ILE A 10 -17.40 -16.90 -8.66
N ILE A 11 -16.79 -15.89 -9.29
CA ILE A 11 -17.41 -14.67 -9.84
C ILE A 11 -18.75 -14.28 -9.19
N ASN A 12 -18.65 -13.65 -8.03
CA ASN A 12 -19.49 -12.55 -7.58
C ASN A 12 -18.82 -11.95 -6.35
N ALA A 13 -17.74 -11.20 -6.57
CA ALA A 13 -17.29 -10.26 -5.56
C ALA A 13 -18.44 -9.28 -5.38
N ILE A 14 -19.06 -9.25 -4.21
CA ILE A 14 -19.93 -8.15 -3.80
C ILE A 14 -18.99 -6.96 -3.62
N SER A 15 -18.60 -6.34 -4.73
CA SER A 15 -17.84 -5.11 -4.74
C SER A 15 -18.79 -4.02 -4.27
N CYS A 16 -18.61 -3.58 -3.03
CA CYS A 16 -19.25 -2.36 -2.59
C CYS A 16 -18.55 -1.19 -3.31
N LYS A 17 -19.17 -0.72 -4.40
CA LYS A 17 -18.68 0.38 -5.24
C LYS A 17 -18.18 1.52 -4.36
N GLY A 18 -16.86 1.71 -4.31
CA GLY A 18 -16.22 2.81 -3.60
C GLY A 18 -15.33 2.44 -2.42
N GLN A 19 -15.29 1.17 -1.98
CA GLN A 19 -14.34 0.74 -0.95
C GLN A 19 -12.93 0.46 -1.48
N HIS A 20 -11.97 0.51 -0.57
CA HIS A 20 -10.61 0.08 -0.85
C HIS A 20 -10.52 -1.45 -0.90
N SER A 21 -9.57 -2.00 -1.64
CA SER A 21 -9.38 -3.44 -1.73
C SER A 21 -7.93 -3.87 -1.96
N ILE A 22 -7.61 -5.11 -1.59
CA ILE A 22 -6.35 -5.77 -1.93
C ILE A 22 -6.66 -7.02 -2.73
N SER A 23 -6.08 -7.09 -3.92
CA SER A 23 -6.27 -8.18 -4.87
C SER A 23 -5.03 -9.10 -4.87
N TYR A 24 -5.20 -10.33 -4.40
CA TYR A 24 -4.18 -11.37 -4.38
C TYR A 24 -4.40 -12.34 -5.54
N THR A 25 -3.51 -12.33 -6.53
CA THR A 25 -3.60 -13.25 -7.66
C THR A 25 -2.96 -14.60 -7.29
N LEU A 26 -3.78 -15.63 -7.12
CA LEU A 26 -3.33 -17.00 -6.77
C LEU A 26 -2.94 -17.81 -8.02
N SER A 27 -3.62 -17.56 -9.15
CA SER A 27 -3.32 -18.20 -10.43
C SER A 27 -3.80 -17.33 -11.60
N ARG A 28 -3.55 -17.75 -12.86
CA ARG A 28 -4.07 -17.10 -14.08
C ARG A 28 -5.58 -16.83 -14.04
N ASN A 29 -6.33 -17.64 -13.30
CA ASN A 29 -7.78 -17.65 -13.33
C ASN A 29 -8.40 -17.37 -11.95
N GLN A 30 -7.59 -17.07 -10.94
CA GLN A 30 -8.06 -16.91 -9.57
C GLN A 30 -7.40 -15.72 -8.88
N THR A 31 -8.24 -14.80 -8.42
CA THR A 31 -7.85 -13.66 -7.60
C THR A 31 -8.75 -13.62 -6.36
N VAL A 32 -8.13 -13.55 -5.18
CA VAL A 32 -8.82 -13.29 -3.92
C VAL A 32 -8.80 -11.79 -3.68
N VAL A 33 -9.97 -11.19 -3.50
CA VAL A 33 -10.10 -9.75 -3.21
C VAL A 33 -10.51 -9.60 -1.74
N VAL A 34 -9.70 -8.86 -0.99
CA VAL A 34 -9.98 -8.50 0.41
C VAL A 34 -10.41 -7.04 0.44
N GLU A 35 -11.65 -6.80 0.86
CA GLU A 35 -12.18 -5.45 0.97
C GLU A 35 -11.77 -4.78 2.28
N TYR A 36 -11.48 -3.49 2.18
CA TYR A 36 -11.19 -2.60 3.29
C TYR A 36 -12.39 -1.71 3.55
N THR A 37 -13.01 -1.89 4.69
CA THR A 37 -14.07 -1.01 5.18
C THR A 37 -13.48 0.21 5.86
N HIS A 38 -14.22 1.31 5.87
CA HIS A 38 -13.86 2.48 6.63
C HIS A 38 -13.64 2.13 8.11
N ASP A 39 -12.54 2.63 8.67
CA ASP A 39 -12.19 2.51 10.08
C ASP A 39 -12.21 3.91 10.69
N LYS A 40 -13.12 4.12 11.65
CA LYS A 40 -13.31 5.43 12.29
C LYS A 40 -12.23 5.74 13.33
N ASP A 41 -11.51 4.72 13.79
CA ASP A 41 -10.57 4.79 14.90
C ASP A 41 -9.13 5.00 14.43
N THR A 42 -8.89 5.01 13.12
CA THR A 42 -7.56 5.17 12.53
C THR A 42 -7.55 6.15 11.36
N ASP A 43 -6.46 6.88 11.21
CA ASP A 43 -6.13 7.62 10.00
C ASP A 43 -5.11 6.84 9.15
N MET A 44 -5.17 7.02 7.84
CA MET A 44 -4.26 6.38 6.89
C MET A 44 -3.66 7.43 5.97
N PHE A 45 -2.34 7.41 5.85
CA PHE A 45 -1.56 8.27 4.95
C PHE A 45 -0.75 7.41 4.00
N GLN A 46 -0.68 7.77 2.72
CA GLN A 46 0.07 7.03 1.71
C GLN A 46 1.32 7.75 1.28
N VAL A 47 2.39 6.98 1.11
CA VAL A 47 3.68 7.44 0.64
C VAL A 47 4.02 6.74 -0.66
N GLY A 48 4.57 7.46 -1.62
CA GLY A 48 5.01 6.88 -2.88
C GLY A 48 5.61 7.91 -3.82
N ARG A 49 6.15 7.46 -4.94
CA ARG A 49 6.70 8.38 -5.96
C ARG A 49 5.65 8.94 -6.92
N SER A 50 4.41 8.45 -6.87
CA SER A 50 3.34 8.98 -7.71
C SER A 50 2.88 10.33 -7.18
N THR A 51 2.49 11.24 -8.08
CA THR A 51 1.81 12.50 -7.75
C THR A 51 0.28 12.38 -7.89
N GLU A 52 -0.23 11.17 -8.08
CA GLU A 52 -1.65 10.89 -8.13
C GLU A 52 -2.33 11.23 -6.78
N SER A 53 -3.61 11.61 -6.85
CA SER A 53 -4.41 12.06 -5.70
C SER A 53 -4.37 11.15 -4.46
N PRO A 54 -4.24 9.81 -4.54
CA PRO A 54 -4.17 8.97 -3.35
C PRO A 54 -2.89 9.12 -2.52
N ILE A 55 -1.85 9.81 -3.02
CA ILE A 55 -0.57 9.97 -2.32
C ILE A 55 -0.57 11.26 -1.48
N ASP A 56 -0.42 11.11 -0.17
CA ASP A 56 -0.27 12.24 0.75
C ASP A 56 1.16 12.79 0.78
N PHE A 57 2.15 11.89 0.70
CA PHE A 57 3.57 12.24 0.72
C PHE A 57 4.29 11.71 -0.52
N VAL A 58 4.62 12.62 -1.43
CA VAL A 58 5.41 12.31 -2.63
C VAL A 58 6.89 12.21 -2.26
N VAL A 59 7.52 11.09 -2.59
CA VAL A 59 8.95 10.86 -2.37
C VAL A 59 9.67 10.62 -3.69
N THR A 60 10.80 11.27 -3.88
CA THR A 60 11.66 11.15 -5.07
C THR A 60 12.96 10.41 -4.72
N ASP A 61 13.64 9.87 -5.73
CA ASP A 61 14.95 9.24 -5.51
C ASP A 61 15.94 10.25 -4.90
N THR A 62 16.67 9.82 -3.89
CA THR A 62 17.78 10.59 -3.33
C THR A 62 19.04 10.26 -4.10
N ILE A 63 19.74 11.28 -4.60
CA ILE A 63 21.08 11.10 -5.18
C ILE A 63 22.04 10.84 -4.01
N SER A 64 22.62 9.64 -3.93
CA SER A 64 23.66 9.31 -2.95
C SER A 64 24.86 10.24 -3.15
N GLY A 65 25.28 10.96 -2.09
CA GLY A 65 26.26 12.06 -2.15
C GLY A 65 27.71 11.66 -2.45
N SER A 66 27.98 10.98 -3.56
CA SER A 66 29.35 10.66 -4.00
C SER A 66 29.53 10.55 -5.53
N GLN A 67 28.98 11.48 -6.30
CA GLN A 67 29.55 11.74 -7.63
C GLN A 67 29.66 13.25 -7.88
N ASN A 68 30.90 13.70 -7.92
CA ASN A 68 31.30 14.91 -8.61
C ASN A 68 30.89 14.79 -10.08
N ASN A 69 30.39 15.89 -10.66
CA ASN A 69 30.31 16.16 -12.10
C ASN A 69 30.25 14.93 -13.01
N ASP A 70 29.03 14.45 -13.28
CA ASP A 70 28.57 14.10 -14.63
C ASP A 70 27.08 13.73 -14.53
N GLU A 71 26.29 14.20 -15.49
CA GLU A 71 24.83 14.04 -15.61
C GLU A 71 24.39 12.57 -15.76
N THR A 72 24.66 11.75 -14.74
CA THR A 72 24.00 10.45 -14.60
C THR A 72 22.60 10.72 -14.09
N GLN A 73 21.70 11.08 -15.03
CA GLN A 73 20.27 11.02 -14.79
C GLN A 73 19.96 9.68 -14.14
N ILE A 74 19.37 9.70 -12.94
CA ILE A 74 18.75 8.50 -12.37
C ILE A 74 17.56 8.20 -13.28
N THR A 75 17.79 7.39 -14.33
CA THR A 75 16.78 7.09 -15.35
C THR A 75 15.74 6.11 -14.84
N GLN A 76 15.98 5.45 -13.71
CA GLN A 76 15.06 4.47 -13.14
C GLN A 76 14.97 4.57 -11.61
N SER A 77 13.83 5.03 -11.13
CA SER A 77 13.49 5.00 -9.71
C SER A 77 13.27 3.57 -9.23
N THR A 78 13.79 3.26 -8.04
CA THR A 78 13.49 1.99 -7.33
C THR A 78 12.32 2.14 -6.36
N ILE A 79 11.80 3.37 -6.20
CA ILE A 79 10.68 3.67 -5.32
C ILE A 79 9.38 3.27 -6.00
N SER A 80 8.52 2.56 -5.27
CA SER A 80 7.20 2.18 -5.74
C SER A 80 6.28 3.40 -5.89
N ARG A 81 5.40 3.40 -6.90
CA ARG A 81 4.41 4.48 -7.12
C ARG A 81 3.50 4.69 -5.92
N PHE A 82 3.05 3.58 -5.32
CA PHE A 82 2.26 3.53 -4.09
C PHE A 82 3.01 2.63 -3.10
N ALA A 83 3.99 3.20 -2.38
CA ALA A 83 5.03 2.43 -1.70
C ALA A 83 4.58 1.85 -0.36
N CYS A 84 3.96 2.66 0.49
CA CYS A 84 3.50 2.21 1.79
C CYS A 84 2.33 3.05 2.32
N ARG A 85 1.73 2.56 3.40
CA ARG A 85 0.72 3.25 4.18
C ARG A 85 1.18 3.38 5.62
N ILE A 86 1.05 4.57 6.18
CA ILE A 86 1.20 4.83 7.60
C ILE A 86 -0.20 4.91 8.18
N VAL A 87 -0.52 4.02 9.12
CA VAL A 87 -1.82 3.99 9.80
C VAL A 87 -1.62 4.36 11.26
N CYS A 88 -2.31 5.39 11.71
CA CYS A 88 -2.21 5.92 13.06
C CYS A 88 -3.54 5.75 13.79
N ASP A 89 -3.49 5.28 15.03
CA ASP A 89 -4.66 5.28 15.90
C ASP A 89 -5.07 6.73 16.24
N ARG A 90 -6.37 7.02 16.24
CA ARG A 90 -6.93 8.33 16.61
C ARG A 90 -7.09 8.53 18.12
N SER A 91 -6.84 7.50 18.90
CA SER A 91 -6.90 7.53 20.36
C SER A 91 -5.52 7.31 20.96
N PRO A 92 -5.23 7.86 22.16
CA PRO A 92 -3.97 7.61 22.86
C PRO A 92 -3.69 6.10 22.99
N PRO A 93 -2.45 5.64 22.77
CA PRO A 93 -1.22 6.42 22.63
C PRO A 93 -0.88 6.84 21.19
N TYR A 94 -1.87 6.87 20.26
CA TYR A 94 -1.69 7.25 18.86
C TYR A 94 -0.67 6.38 18.12
N THR A 95 -0.77 5.07 18.33
CA THR A 95 0.21 4.12 17.78
C THR A 95 0.23 4.21 16.26
N ALA A 96 1.42 4.41 15.70
CA ALA A 96 1.67 4.37 14.26
C ALA A 96 2.16 2.99 13.83
N ARG A 97 1.64 2.50 12.70
CA ARG A 97 2.03 1.25 12.04
C ARG A 97 2.29 1.50 10.57
N ILE A 98 3.31 0.86 10.01
CA ILE A 98 3.63 0.92 8.58
C ILE A 98 3.17 -0.39 7.91
N PHE A 99 2.46 -0.25 6.81
CA PHE A 99 2.05 -1.34 5.93
C PHE A 99 2.70 -1.17 4.56
N ALA A 100 3.22 -2.25 3.99
CA ALA A 100 3.71 -2.26 2.63
C ALA A 100 2.55 -2.03 1.62
N ALA A 101 2.89 -1.40 0.50
CA ALA A 101 2.00 -0.98 -0.58
C ALA A 101 0.94 0.06 -0.19
N GLY A 102 0.60 0.93 -1.15
CA GLY A 102 -0.52 1.87 -1.08
C GLY A 102 -1.58 1.58 -2.15
N PHE A 103 -2.80 2.00 -1.88
CA PHE A 103 -3.92 1.96 -2.82
C PHE A 103 -3.66 2.92 -3.98
N ASP A 104 -3.92 2.45 -5.19
CA ASP A 104 -3.89 3.27 -6.40
C ASP A 104 -5.15 4.14 -6.54
N SER A 105 -5.24 4.88 -7.66
CA SER A 105 -6.41 5.71 -7.97
C SER A 105 -7.71 4.91 -8.15
N SER A 106 -7.62 3.59 -8.33
CA SER A 106 -8.78 2.68 -8.35
C SER A 106 -9.14 2.15 -6.95
N LYS A 107 -8.49 2.68 -5.90
CA LYS A 107 -8.63 2.24 -4.51
C LYS A 107 -8.18 0.79 -4.29
N ASN A 108 -7.24 0.28 -5.11
CA ASN A 108 -6.81 -1.12 -5.07
C ASN A 108 -5.30 -1.25 -4.82
N ILE A 109 -4.91 -2.32 -4.10
CA ILE A 109 -3.53 -2.83 -4.08
C ILE A 109 -3.52 -4.13 -4.87
N PHE A 110 -2.74 -4.17 -5.95
CA PHE A 110 -2.59 -5.37 -6.76
C PHE A 110 -1.32 -6.14 -6.39
N LEU A 111 -1.51 -7.37 -5.93
CA LEU A 111 -0.44 -8.33 -5.67
C LEU A 111 -0.48 -9.40 -6.77
N GLY A 112 0.53 -9.33 -7.64
CA GLY A 112 0.72 -10.26 -8.76
C GLY A 112 1.11 -11.67 -8.30
N TRP A 113 1.65 -12.48 -9.21
CA TRP A 113 1.99 -13.87 -8.90
C TRP A 113 3.17 -13.94 -7.93
N TYR A 114 3.13 -14.91 -7.01
CA TYR A 114 4.14 -15.12 -5.97
C TYR A 114 4.40 -13.91 -5.06
N PRO A 115 3.37 -13.27 -4.48
CA PRO A 115 3.63 -12.19 -3.54
C PRO A 115 4.20 -12.79 -2.24
N ILE A 116 5.38 -12.35 -1.82
CA ILE A 116 5.83 -12.60 -0.44
C ILE A 116 5.00 -11.67 0.46
N VAL A 117 3.98 -12.22 1.11
CA VAL A 117 3.18 -11.48 2.08
C VAL A 117 3.95 -11.43 3.40
N VAL A 118 4.78 -10.40 3.59
CA VAL A 118 5.40 -10.13 4.89
C VAL A 118 4.46 -9.24 5.70
N VAL A 119 3.73 -9.84 6.65
CA VAL A 119 3.00 -9.08 7.66
C VAL A 119 3.94 -8.82 8.84
N ARG A 120 4.84 -7.84 8.71
CA ARG A 120 5.54 -7.28 9.88
C ARG A 120 4.92 -5.91 10.19
N SER A 121 4.26 -5.82 11.34
CA SER A 121 3.89 -4.54 11.94
C SER A 121 5.09 -4.05 12.73
N ILE A 122 5.87 -3.12 12.18
CA ILE A 122 6.88 -2.39 12.95
C ILE A 122 6.13 -1.29 13.70
N ARG A 123 6.21 -1.28 15.04
CA ARG A 123 5.72 -0.13 15.81
C ARG A 123 6.83 0.91 15.79
N ALA A 124 6.47 2.17 15.56
CA ALA A 124 7.45 3.26 15.58
C ALA A 124 8.19 3.39 16.93
N ALA A 125 7.64 2.84 18.02
CA ALA A 125 8.26 2.81 19.35
C ALA A 125 9.34 1.71 19.52
N ASP A 126 9.52 0.82 18.54
CA ASP A 126 10.53 -0.26 18.57
C ASP A 126 11.82 0.11 17.78
N LEU A 127 11.94 1.38 17.34
CA LEU A 127 13.14 1.98 16.71
C LEU A 127 13.74 3.04 17.66
#